data_AF-A0AAV6CG73-F1
#
_entry.id   AF-A0AAV6CG73-F1
#
_cell.length_a   1.000
_cell.length_b   1.000
_cell.length_c   1.000
_cell.angle_alpha   90.00
_cell.angle_beta   90.00
_cell.angle_gamma   90.00
#
_symmetry.space_group_name_H-M   'P 1'
#
loop_
_entity.id
_entity.type
_entity.pdbx_description
1 polymer ?
#
loop_
_entity_poly.entity_id
_entity_poly.type
_entity_poly.pdbx_seq_one_letter_code
_entity_poly.pdbx_strand_id
1 'polypeptide(L)'
;MAAETTFQVASPGVIQGGDALTSDRGLPRASNGAVESNETPIAILGVPFDNITFPQAIELIEKMIASRKPHYLATANVDFLVQASHDVELRRILFDAHLVICDGTPLVWASRLLGNPLPERVAGSDLVPLLIKLAAEKGYRPFFLGATEEVAEKAVRLLKEKYPTLQIAGHYSPPFNRLLEMDHEEIRKRIQESNADMLFVGFGCPKQEKWISMHYRSLGVPVSIGIGATIDFLAGKVSRAPVWMQKTGTEWLFRLAQEPKRLFGRYARDLQHFSGAIVSQWWNLKACRPRSVNAPPVSAVDTENNVLVLRAGERLDMEAVHQHRDEWEDALAQKALCLFDLSRVTFIDSTGVGLLIRLQKRARNLGRPFVLVKMSEPVQRALALMRLQDFFLSAPDLRSAELIVRINQSTRSVAWRNVPSATVPALSWSGEVTAANVDDVWEATRAHLFNAVGQRKEVSIDLSTLRFIDSSGLSVMIRARKFAAQNNITVRFSGMQPDVLNVVRLARLDEFLSLSSK
;
A
#
# COMPACT_ATOMS: atom_id res chain seq x y z
N MET A 1 -12.04 -27.25 -69.11
CA MET A 1 -13.21 -28.04 -68.69
C MET A 1 -13.29 -27.93 -67.18
N ALA A 2 -13.78 -26.82 -66.61
CA ALA A 2 -15.16 -26.29 -66.57
C ALA A 2 -16.10 -27.12 -65.68
N ALA A 3 -16.44 -26.55 -64.52
CA ALA A 3 -17.64 -26.71 -63.68
C ALA A 3 -17.32 -25.96 -62.36
N GLU A 4 -17.57 -24.66 -62.18
CA GLU A 4 -18.86 -23.96 -62.03
C GLU A 4 -19.88 -24.71 -61.15
N THR A 5 -20.15 -24.16 -59.96
CA THR A 5 -21.38 -24.43 -59.23
C THR A 5 -21.81 -23.14 -58.53
N THR A 6 -22.93 -22.60 -59.00
CA THR A 6 -23.56 -21.36 -58.59
C THR A 6 -24.75 -21.66 -57.66
N PHE A 7 -24.82 -20.88 -56.59
CA PHE A 7 -25.92 -20.52 -55.69
C PHE A 7 -27.34 -21.08 -55.88
N GLN A 8 -27.97 -21.41 -54.75
CA GLN A 8 -29.41 -21.23 -54.52
C GLN A 8 -29.67 -20.43 -53.23
N VAL A 9 -30.52 -19.42 -53.35
CA VAL A 9 -31.00 -18.49 -52.34
C VAL A 9 -32.34 -18.97 -51.80
N ALA A 10 -32.60 -18.82 -50.50
CA ALA A 10 -33.95 -18.89 -49.93
C ALA A 10 -34.21 -17.66 -49.03
N SER A 11 -35.34 -17.01 -49.29
CA SER A 11 -35.86 -15.77 -48.69
C SER A 11 -36.63 -16.01 -47.37
N PRO A 12 -37.02 -14.96 -46.61
CA PRO A 12 -37.34 -15.05 -45.19
C PRO A 12 -38.84 -15.23 -44.91
N GLY A 13 -39.18 -15.96 -43.84
CA GLY A 13 -40.53 -16.11 -43.30
C GLY A 13 -40.61 -15.60 -41.86
N VAL A 14 -41.45 -14.57 -41.66
CA VAL A 14 -41.88 -14.02 -40.37
C VAL A 14 -42.93 -14.96 -39.75
N ILE A 15 -42.98 -15.07 -38.41
CA ILE A 15 -44.20 -14.92 -37.56
C ILE A 15 -44.05 -15.56 -36.16
N GLN A 16 -44.40 -14.74 -35.16
CA GLN A 16 -44.96 -15.00 -33.82
C GLN A 16 -44.08 -15.47 -32.66
N GLY A 17 -44.26 -14.71 -31.56
CA GLY A 17 -43.79 -15.02 -30.23
C GLY A 17 -44.72 -15.98 -29.49
N GLY A 18 -44.15 -16.58 -28.45
CA GLY A 18 -44.80 -17.47 -27.52
C GLY A 18 -43.82 -17.77 -26.39
N ASP A 19 -44.29 -17.55 -25.17
CA ASP A 19 -43.58 -17.72 -23.91
C ASP A 19 -42.86 -19.07 -23.77
N ALA A 20 -41.64 -19.05 -23.25
CA ALA A 20 -40.98 -20.23 -22.70
C ALA A 20 -40.23 -19.88 -21.41
N LEU A 21 -40.81 -20.37 -20.31
CA LEU A 21 -40.26 -20.44 -18.97
C LEU A 21 -38.95 -21.26 -18.92
N THR A 22 -38.01 -20.72 -18.15
CA THR A 22 -37.08 -21.43 -17.26
C THR A 22 -36.21 -22.55 -17.83
N SER A 23 -34.94 -22.23 -18.10
CA SER A 23 -33.82 -23.10 -17.69
C SER A 23 -32.56 -22.25 -17.48
N ASP A 24 -32.45 -21.63 -16.31
CA ASP A 24 -31.24 -21.00 -15.81
C ASP A 24 -30.23 -22.11 -15.45
N ARG A 25 -29.42 -22.53 -16.43
CA ARG A 25 -28.19 -23.26 -16.15
C ARG A 25 -27.17 -22.22 -15.70
N GLY A 26 -27.11 -22.02 -14.38
CA GLY A 26 -26.21 -21.09 -13.71
C GLY A 26 -24.76 -21.27 -14.17
N LEU A 27 -24.32 -20.32 -14.99
CA LEU A 27 -22.91 -19.97 -15.10
C LEU A 27 -22.50 -19.37 -13.74
N PRO A 28 -21.40 -19.80 -13.11
CA PRO A 28 -20.95 -19.22 -11.86
C PRO A 28 -20.68 -17.73 -12.11
N ARG A 29 -21.44 -16.87 -11.43
CA ARG A 29 -21.20 -15.41 -11.39
C ARG A 29 -19.76 -15.20 -10.95
N ALA A 30 -18.92 -14.68 -11.85
CA ALA A 30 -17.60 -14.21 -11.51
C ALA A 30 -17.75 -13.17 -10.40
N SER A 31 -17.37 -13.54 -9.17
CA SER A 31 -17.22 -12.60 -8.09
C SER A 31 -16.15 -11.60 -8.51
N ASN A 32 -16.54 -10.35 -8.72
CA ASN A 32 -15.63 -9.18 -8.78
C ASN A 32 -14.98 -8.96 -7.40
N GLY A 33 -14.36 -9.99 -6.83
CA GLY A 33 -13.72 -9.97 -5.52
C GLY A 33 -12.30 -9.43 -5.65
N ALA A 34 -11.95 -8.46 -4.81
CA ALA A 34 -10.55 -8.05 -4.65
C ALA A 34 -9.67 -9.27 -4.36
N VAL A 35 -8.49 -9.32 -4.96
CA VAL A 35 -7.50 -10.36 -4.72
C VAL A 35 -6.84 -10.09 -3.36
N GLU A 36 -7.45 -10.61 -2.30
CA GLU A 36 -7.02 -10.41 -0.92
C GLU A 36 -6.84 -11.77 -0.23
N SER A 37 -6.01 -11.81 0.81
CA SER A 37 -5.83 -13.01 1.64
C SER A 37 -7.16 -13.40 2.32
N ASN A 38 -7.38 -14.71 2.51
CA ASN A 38 -8.56 -15.22 3.22
C ASN A 38 -8.42 -15.11 4.73
N GLU A 39 -7.33 -14.60 5.28
CA GLU A 39 -7.10 -14.46 6.72
C GLU A 39 -7.02 -12.98 7.12
N THR A 40 -7.35 -12.67 8.37
CA THR A 40 -7.23 -11.30 8.88
C THR A 40 -5.75 -11.00 9.18
N PRO A 41 -5.21 -9.86 8.74
CA PRO A 41 -3.84 -9.51 9.04
C PRO A 41 -3.64 -9.23 10.54
N ILE A 42 -2.40 -9.32 10.99
CA ILE A 42 -2.01 -9.04 12.38
C ILE A 42 -1.27 -7.71 12.41
N ALA A 43 -1.82 -6.74 13.14
CA ALA A 43 -1.20 -5.43 13.28
C ALA A 43 -0.04 -5.48 14.29
N ILE A 44 1.20 -5.35 13.80
CA ILE A 44 2.40 -5.27 14.62
C ILE A 44 3.00 -3.88 14.45
N LEU A 45 3.00 -3.08 15.52
CA LEU A 45 3.42 -1.67 15.50
C LEU A 45 2.77 -0.84 14.37
N GLY A 46 1.50 -1.12 14.08
CA GLY A 46 0.72 -0.44 13.04
C GLY A 46 0.89 -0.99 11.62
N VAL A 47 1.76 -1.98 11.40
CA VAL A 47 1.93 -2.64 10.11
C VAL A 47 1.04 -3.89 10.05
N PRO A 48 0.14 -4.02 9.04
CA PRO A 48 -0.78 -5.14 8.93
C PRO A 48 -0.12 -6.34 8.23
N PHE A 49 0.53 -7.24 8.98
CA PHE A 49 1.14 -8.43 8.40
C PHE A 49 0.09 -9.47 8.01
N ASP A 50 0.11 -9.92 6.75
CA ASP A 50 -0.80 -10.95 6.28
C ASP A 50 -0.50 -12.30 6.92
N ASN A 51 -1.55 -12.95 7.43
CA ASN A 51 -1.48 -14.21 8.14
C ASN A 51 -1.47 -15.40 7.16
N ILE A 52 -0.40 -15.54 6.37
CA ILE A 52 -0.32 -16.49 5.26
C ILE A 52 1.01 -17.27 5.22
N THR A 53 0.94 -18.45 4.61
CA THR A 53 2.08 -19.32 4.28
C THR A 53 2.66 -19.03 2.89
N PHE A 54 3.83 -19.58 2.56
CA PHE A 54 4.45 -19.50 1.24
C PHE A 54 3.53 -19.96 0.10
N PRO A 55 2.87 -21.14 0.16
CA PRO A 55 1.93 -21.56 -0.88
C PRO A 55 0.79 -20.56 -1.07
N GLN A 56 0.21 -20.06 0.04
CA GLN A 56 -0.87 -19.07 0.00
C GLN A 56 -0.40 -17.73 -0.58
N ALA A 57 0.83 -17.29 -0.27
CA ALA A 57 1.42 -16.09 -0.84
C ALA A 57 1.60 -16.21 -2.35
N ILE A 58 2.08 -17.36 -2.84
CA ILE A 58 2.24 -17.61 -4.28
C ILE A 58 0.89 -17.64 -4.98
N GLU A 59 -0.10 -18.35 -4.41
CA GLU A 59 -1.46 -18.40 -4.96
C GLU A 59 -2.09 -17.00 -5.05
N LEU A 60 -1.93 -16.19 -4.01
CA LEU A 60 -2.44 -14.82 -4.00
C LEU A 60 -1.75 -13.94 -5.05
N ILE A 61 -0.43 -14.03 -5.16
CA ILE A 61 0.33 -13.31 -6.19
C ILE A 61 -0.09 -13.75 -7.58
N GLU A 62 -0.32 -15.05 -7.81
CA GLU A 62 -0.83 -15.54 -9.09
C GLU A 62 -2.21 -14.97 -9.42
N LYS A 63 -3.12 -14.90 -8.44
CA LYS A 63 -4.42 -14.23 -8.60
C LYS A 63 -4.25 -12.73 -8.93
N MET A 64 -3.27 -12.06 -8.31
CA MET A 64 -2.99 -10.64 -8.57
C MET A 64 -2.51 -10.45 -10.02
N ILE A 65 -1.60 -11.32 -10.49
CA ILE A 65 -1.14 -11.34 -11.88
C ILE A 65 -2.32 -11.55 -12.84
N ALA A 66 -3.16 -12.57 -12.56
CA ALA A 66 -4.32 -12.91 -13.39
C ALA A 66 -5.35 -11.77 -13.48
N SER A 67 -5.51 -10.99 -12.42
CA SER A 67 -6.45 -9.87 -12.40
C SER A 67 -6.07 -8.69 -13.31
N ARG A 68 -4.79 -8.63 -13.74
CA ARG A 68 -4.21 -7.54 -14.54
C ARG A 68 -4.32 -6.14 -13.96
N LYS A 69 -4.77 -6.00 -12.71
CA LYS A 69 -4.74 -4.72 -11.98
C LYS A 69 -3.37 -4.55 -11.34
N PRO A 70 -2.86 -3.32 -11.19
CA PRO A 70 -1.57 -3.09 -10.57
C PRO A 70 -1.66 -3.26 -9.05
N HIS A 71 -0.86 -4.19 -8.52
CA HIS A 71 -0.70 -4.45 -7.09
C HIS A 71 0.75 -4.20 -6.68
N TYR A 72 0.94 -3.95 -5.39
CA TYR A 72 2.26 -4.01 -4.80
C TYR A 72 2.23 -4.68 -3.44
N LEU A 73 3.36 -5.29 -3.11
CA LEU A 73 3.56 -5.99 -1.86
C LEU A 73 4.90 -5.64 -1.23
N ALA A 74 4.95 -5.73 0.09
CA ALA A 74 6.12 -5.44 0.91
C ALA A 74 6.57 -6.69 1.66
N THR A 75 7.87 -6.98 1.64
CA THR A 75 8.49 -8.06 2.43
C THR A 75 9.07 -7.44 3.70
N ALA A 76 8.19 -7.07 4.63
CA ALA A 76 8.55 -6.24 5.77
C ALA A 76 9.26 -7.07 6.87
N ASN A 77 10.33 -6.50 7.41
CA ASN A 77 11.10 -7.05 8.52
C ASN A 77 11.16 -6.04 9.69
N VAL A 78 11.95 -6.30 10.73
CA VAL A 78 12.06 -5.39 11.89
C VAL A 78 12.56 -3.98 11.49
N ASP A 79 13.52 -3.90 10.58
CA ASP A 79 14.07 -2.63 10.07
C ASP A 79 12.97 -1.78 9.41
N PHE A 80 12.02 -2.41 8.70
CA PHE A 80 10.86 -1.71 8.13
C PHE A 80 9.99 -1.06 9.21
N LEU A 81 9.72 -1.77 10.32
CA LEU A 81 8.90 -1.26 11.41
C LEU A 81 9.60 -0.10 12.12
N VAL A 82 10.91 -0.22 12.34
CA VAL A 82 11.72 0.83 12.96
C VAL A 82 11.76 2.08 12.08
N GLN A 83 11.95 1.93 10.76
CA GLN A 83 11.90 3.04 9.82
C GLN A 83 10.49 3.65 9.75
N ALA A 84 9.45 2.83 9.65
CA ALA A 84 8.05 3.28 9.59
C ALA A 84 7.60 3.98 10.88
N SER A 85 8.27 3.76 12.01
CA SER A 85 7.98 4.51 13.24
C SER A 85 8.39 5.99 13.16
N HIS A 86 9.32 6.33 12.27
CA HIS A 86 9.81 7.70 12.03
C HIS A 86 9.37 8.27 10.67
N ASP A 87 9.03 7.41 9.71
CA ASP A 87 8.63 7.77 8.35
C ASP A 87 7.12 7.49 8.15
N VAL A 88 6.31 8.56 8.20
CA VAL A 88 4.85 8.48 8.03
C VAL A 88 4.46 8.02 6.62
N GLU A 89 5.25 8.36 5.61
CA GLU A 89 5.02 7.91 4.23
C GLU A 89 5.26 6.41 4.12
N LEU A 90 6.38 5.89 4.65
CA LEU A 90 6.62 4.44 4.66
C LEU A 90 5.53 3.70 5.43
N ARG A 91 5.10 4.20 6.59
CA ARG A 91 3.98 3.60 7.34
C ARG A 91 2.72 3.53 6.48
N ARG A 92 2.44 4.59 5.72
CA ARG A 92 1.30 4.62 4.81
C ARG A 92 1.40 3.67 3.64
N ILE A 93 2.59 3.52 3.09
CA ILE A 93 2.85 2.52 2.04
C ILE A 93 2.64 1.10 2.59
N LEU A 94 3.12 0.80 3.79
CA LEU A 94 2.89 -0.52 4.40
C LEU A 94 1.43 -0.73 4.78
N PHE A 95 0.77 0.31 5.29
CA PHE A 95 -0.64 0.28 5.59
C PHE A 95 -1.46 0.01 4.32
N ASP A 96 -1.16 0.66 3.21
CA ASP A 96 -1.92 0.58 1.96
C ASP A 96 -1.51 -0.59 1.04
N ALA A 97 -0.45 -1.33 1.38
CA ALA A 97 0.03 -2.46 0.57
C ALA A 97 -1.05 -3.52 0.36
N HIS A 98 -1.05 -4.16 -0.82
CA HIS A 98 -2.01 -5.22 -1.13
C HIS A 98 -1.65 -6.53 -0.43
N LEU A 99 -0.37 -6.70 -0.08
CA LEU A 99 0.13 -7.80 0.71
C LEU A 99 1.38 -7.34 1.49
N VAL A 100 1.41 -7.61 2.79
CA VAL A 100 2.59 -7.40 3.65
C VAL A 100 3.05 -8.72 4.22
N ILE A 101 4.15 -9.21 3.68
CA ILE A 101 4.72 -10.49 4.03
C ILE A 101 5.69 -10.33 5.21
N CYS A 102 5.62 -11.27 6.16
CA CYS A 102 6.52 -11.33 7.31
C CYS A 102 7.92 -11.88 6.94
N ASP A 103 8.87 -10.99 6.68
CA ASP A 103 10.26 -11.30 6.35
C ASP A 103 11.19 -11.24 7.57
N GLY A 104 10.90 -12.02 8.61
CA GLY A 104 11.81 -12.13 9.75
C GLY A 104 11.29 -12.95 10.92
N THR A 105 12.13 -13.83 11.46
CA THR A 105 11.80 -14.64 12.64
C THR A 105 11.41 -13.82 13.88
N PRO A 106 12.05 -12.66 14.19
CA PRO A 106 11.64 -11.83 15.32
C PRO A 106 10.18 -11.36 15.24
N LEU A 107 9.65 -11.13 14.04
CA LEU A 107 8.25 -10.77 13.84
C LEU A 107 7.30 -11.94 14.10
N VAL A 108 7.69 -13.15 13.69
CA VAL A 108 6.95 -14.39 14.04
C VAL A 108 6.91 -14.56 15.56
N TRP A 109 8.01 -14.33 16.27
CA TRP A 109 8.03 -14.38 17.74
C TRP A 109 7.17 -13.28 18.38
N ALA A 110 7.23 -12.06 17.86
CA ALA A 110 6.40 -10.96 18.34
C ALA A 110 4.90 -11.26 18.15
N SER A 111 4.50 -11.83 17.01
CA SER A 111 3.11 -12.23 16.76
C SER A 111 2.61 -13.26 17.80
N ARG A 112 3.44 -14.27 18.13
CA ARG A 112 3.17 -15.26 19.19
C ARG A 112 3.01 -14.60 20.55
N LEU A 113 3.89 -13.66 20.89
CA LEU A 113 3.83 -12.93 22.16
C LEU A 113 2.53 -12.11 22.27
N LEU A 114 2.11 -11.48 21.17
CA LEU A 114 0.87 -10.71 21.06
C LEU A 114 -0.40 -11.58 21.06
N GLY A 115 -0.26 -12.91 21.06
CA GLY A 115 -1.36 -13.87 21.22
C GLY A 115 -1.89 -14.46 19.91
N ASN A 116 -1.40 -13.98 18.76
CA ASN A 116 -1.90 -14.33 17.43
C ASN A 116 -0.70 -14.68 16.54
N PRO A 117 -0.36 -15.97 16.38
CA PRO A 117 0.86 -16.37 15.70
C PRO A 117 0.72 -16.30 14.17
N LEU A 118 1.64 -15.60 13.53
CA LEU A 118 1.88 -15.77 12.09
C LEU A 118 2.35 -17.22 11.83
N PRO A 119 1.87 -17.88 10.76
CA PRO A 119 2.08 -19.31 10.55
C PRO A 119 3.56 -19.63 10.35
N GLU A 120 4.25 -18.80 9.56
CA GLU A 120 5.66 -18.98 9.27
C GLU A 120 6.35 -17.67 8.86
N ARG A 121 7.69 -17.72 8.79
CA ARG A 121 8.50 -16.66 8.20
C ARG A 121 8.50 -16.84 6.68
N VAL A 122 7.90 -15.88 5.97
CA VAL A 122 7.87 -15.86 4.50
C VAL A 122 8.88 -14.81 4.02
N ALA A 123 10.14 -15.23 3.81
CA ALA A 123 11.18 -14.28 3.41
C ALA A 123 11.10 -13.93 1.92
N GLY A 124 11.27 -12.65 1.58
CA GLY A 124 11.23 -12.20 0.18
C GLY A 124 12.28 -12.88 -0.69
N SER A 125 13.46 -13.09 -0.12
CA SER A 125 14.57 -13.80 -0.76
C SER A 125 14.30 -15.29 -1.05
N ASP A 126 13.35 -15.91 -0.36
CA ASP A 126 12.91 -17.28 -0.61
C ASP A 126 11.69 -17.31 -1.55
N LEU A 127 10.84 -16.28 -1.49
CA LEU A 127 9.67 -16.11 -2.35
C LEU A 127 10.04 -15.87 -3.83
N VAL A 128 11.01 -14.98 -4.09
CA VAL A 128 11.39 -14.60 -5.47
C VAL A 128 11.83 -15.81 -6.31
N PRO A 129 12.71 -16.72 -5.84
CA PRO A 129 13.03 -17.95 -6.58
C PRO A 129 11.82 -18.82 -6.94
N LEU A 130 10.81 -18.88 -6.06
CA LEU A 130 9.59 -19.64 -6.30
C LEU A 130 8.70 -18.95 -7.34
N LEU A 131 8.60 -17.62 -7.31
CA LEU A 131 7.90 -16.84 -8.33
C LEU A 131 8.58 -16.92 -9.70
N ILE A 132 9.92 -16.97 -9.75
CA ILE A 132 10.66 -17.18 -11.00
C ILE A 132 10.40 -18.57 -11.56
N LYS A 133 10.33 -19.59 -10.70
CA LYS A 133 9.94 -20.95 -11.12
C LYS A 133 8.52 -20.96 -11.68
N LEU A 134 7.56 -20.34 -10.99
CA LEU A 134 6.19 -20.18 -11.47
C LEU A 134 6.14 -19.46 -12.83
N ALA A 135 6.95 -18.42 -13.01
CA ALA A 135 7.07 -17.70 -14.27
C ALA A 135 7.56 -18.60 -15.41
N ALA A 136 8.55 -19.45 -15.16
CA ALA A 136 9.04 -20.40 -16.16
C ALA A 136 7.99 -21.47 -16.54
N GLU A 137 7.13 -21.86 -15.59
CA GLU A 137 6.07 -22.86 -15.79
C GLU A 137 4.82 -22.27 -16.47
N LYS A 138 4.45 -21.03 -16.16
CA LYS A 138 3.22 -20.37 -16.62
C LYS A 138 3.43 -19.35 -17.74
N GLY A 139 4.68 -19.02 -18.06
CA GLY A 139 5.03 -18.03 -19.06
C GLY A 139 4.90 -16.58 -18.59
N TYR A 140 4.89 -16.32 -17.28
CA TYR A 140 4.94 -14.94 -16.77
C TYR A 140 6.31 -14.31 -17.01
N ARG A 141 6.35 -12.99 -17.20
CA ARG A 141 7.56 -12.27 -17.57
C ARG A 141 8.03 -11.33 -16.47
N PRO A 142 9.04 -11.70 -15.67
CA PRO A 142 9.62 -10.83 -14.67
C PRO A 142 10.48 -9.72 -15.29
N PHE A 143 10.47 -8.55 -14.65
CA PHE A 143 11.38 -7.44 -14.89
C PHE A 143 12.19 -7.14 -13.63
N PHE A 144 13.50 -6.98 -13.76
CA PHE A 144 14.40 -6.69 -12.64
C PHE A 144 14.88 -5.24 -12.67
N LEU A 145 14.55 -4.46 -11.64
CA LEU A 145 14.92 -3.05 -11.52
C LEU A 145 15.86 -2.86 -10.32
N GLY A 146 17.06 -2.35 -10.56
CA GLY A 146 18.07 -2.11 -9.51
C GLY A 146 19.30 -3.01 -9.63
N ALA A 147 20.01 -3.19 -8.51
CA ALA A 147 21.39 -3.71 -8.50
C ALA A 147 22.35 -2.91 -9.41
N THR A 148 23.60 -3.37 -9.55
CA THR A 148 24.50 -2.86 -10.61
C THR A 148 24.24 -3.61 -11.91
N GLU A 149 24.59 -3.01 -13.04
CA GLU A 149 24.34 -3.59 -14.37
C GLU A 149 24.95 -5.00 -14.46
N GLU A 150 26.19 -5.18 -13.99
CA GLU A 150 26.89 -6.46 -14.04
C GLU A 150 26.20 -7.53 -13.18
N VAL A 151 25.60 -7.13 -12.06
CA VAL A 151 24.87 -8.03 -11.16
C VAL A 151 23.53 -8.43 -11.78
N ALA A 152 22.81 -7.47 -12.37
CA ALA A 152 21.54 -7.73 -13.02
C ALA A 152 21.71 -8.63 -14.26
N GLU A 153 22.68 -8.34 -15.12
CA GLU A 153 23.03 -9.17 -16.29
C GLU A 153 23.40 -10.60 -15.87
N LYS A 154 24.25 -10.74 -14.84
CA LYS A 154 24.66 -12.06 -14.33
C LYS A 154 23.47 -12.83 -13.77
N ALA A 155 22.58 -12.18 -13.01
CA ALA A 155 21.36 -12.81 -12.50
C ALA A 155 20.48 -13.30 -13.66
N VAL A 156 20.23 -12.46 -14.67
CA VAL A 156 19.44 -12.83 -15.86
C VAL A 156 20.04 -14.03 -16.57
N ARG A 157 21.37 -14.07 -16.76
CA ARG A 157 22.06 -15.20 -17.40
C ARG A 157 21.87 -16.50 -16.63
N LEU A 158 22.15 -16.49 -15.32
CA LEU A 158 22.01 -17.68 -14.45
C LEU A 158 20.56 -18.18 -14.39
N LEU A 159 19.59 -17.28 -14.42
CA LEU A 159 18.17 -17.65 -14.44
C LEU A 159 17.77 -18.32 -15.74
N LYS A 160 18.26 -17.84 -16.90
CA LYS A 160 18.01 -18.47 -18.20
C LYS A 160 18.70 -19.83 -18.34
N GLU A 161 19.92 -19.97 -17.81
CA GLU A 161 20.61 -21.27 -17.74
C GLU A 161 19.82 -22.27 -16.88
N LYS A 162 19.29 -21.82 -15.74
CA LYS A 162 18.53 -22.68 -14.82
C LYS A 162 17.12 -23.01 -15.32
N TYR A 163 16.45 -22.07 -15.99
CA TYR A 163 15.09 -22.20 -16.50
C TYR A 163 15.03 -21.79 -17.98
N PRO A 164 15.32 -22.71 -18.92
CA PRO A 164 15.39 -22.38 -20.35
C PRO A 164 14.08 -21.85 -20.95
N THR A 165 12.93 -22.15 -20.35
CA THR A 165 11.60 -21.66 -20.78
C THR A 165 11.25 -20.28 -20.22
N LEU A 166 12.05 -19.74 -19.30
CA LEU A 166 11.77 -18.47 -18.64
C LEU A 166 11.91 -17.29 -19.62
N GLN A 167 10.80 -16.59 -19.82
CA GLN A 167 10.79 -15.33 -20.55
C GLN A 167 11.04 -14.18 -19.58
N ILE A 168 12.13 -13.43 -19.74
CA ILE A 168 12.42 -12.26 -18.91
C ILE A 168 12.01 -11.02 -19.70
N ALA A 169 11.12 -10.20 -19.13
CA ALA A 169 10.62 -8.96 -19.76
C ALA A 169 11.74 -7.93 -19.98
N GLY A 170 12.66 -7.85 -19.02
CA GLY A 170 13.81 -6.97 -19.08
C GLY A 170 14.52 -6.84 -17.75
N HIS A 171 15.58 -6.05 -17.75
CA HIS A 171 16.25 -5.59 -16.55
C HIS A 171 16.77 -4.16 -16.79
N TYR A 172 16.95 -3.41 -15.71
CA TYR A 172 17.55 -2.08 -15.78
C TYR A 172 18.17 -1.70 -14.43
N SER A 173 19.43 -1.26 -14.46
CA SER A 173 20.13 -0.75 -13.29
C SER A 173 20.31 0.78 -13.40
N PRO A 174 19.36 1.59 -12.91
CA PRO A 174 19.50 3.05 -12.98
C PRO A 174 20.68 3.53 -12.14
N PRO A 175 21.29 4.69 -12.49
CA PRO A 175 22.35 5.31 -11.70
C PRO A 175 21.96 5.49 -10.23
N PHE A 176 22.96 5.41 -9.35
CA PHE A 176 22.74 5.58 -7.91
C PHE A 176 22.46 7.04 -7.56
N ASN A 177 21.19 7.42 -7.57
CA ASN A 177 20.69 8.76 -7.20
C ASN A 177 19.73 8.70 -6.01
N ARG A 178 19.45 9.84 -5.37
CA ARG A 178 18.34 9.95 -4.40
C ARG A 178 17.02 9.72 -5.12
N LEU A 179 15.98 9.27 -4.40
CA LEU A 179 14.70 8.88 -4.98
C LEU A 179 14.17 9.91 -5.99
N LEU A 180 14.07 11.18 -5.61
CA LEU A 180 13.48 12.26 -6.41
C LEU A 180 14.40 12.79 -7.52
N GLU A 181 15.66 12.34 -7.57
CA GLU A 181 16.67 12.71 -8.57
C GLU A 181 16.85 11.61 -9.64
N MET A 182 16.10 10.51 -9.52
CA MET A 182 16.12 9.44 -10.51
C MET A 182 15.42 9.89 -11.80
N ASP A 183 15.86 9.33 -12.92
CA ASP A 183 15.14 9.48 -14.19
C ASP A 183 13.91 8.56 -14.20
N HIS A 184 12.84 9.02 -13.56
CA HIS A 184 11.60 8.26 -13.43
C HIS A 184 10.94 8.00 -14.79
N GLU A 185 11.04 8.92 -15.74
CA GLU A 185 10.40 8.78 -17.06
C GLU A 185 11.09 7.69 -17.88
N GLU A 186 12.43 7.65 -17.89
CA GLU A 186 13.16 6.58 -18.56
C GLU A 186 12.88 5.20 -17.94
N ILE A 187 12.86 5.12 -16.60
CA ILE A 187 12.53 3.86 -15.91
C ILE A 187 11.09 3.41 -16.26
N ARG A 188 10.13 4.33 -16.23
CA ARG A 188 8.72 4.05 -16.57
C ARG A 188 8.58 3.55 -18.00
N LYS A 189 9.20 4.25 -18.95
CA LYS A 189 9.16 3.89 -20.38
C LYS A 189 9.64 2.46 -20.60
N ARG A 190 10.83 2.11 -20.07
CA ARG A 190 11.40 0.75 -20.19
C ARG A 190 10.47 -0.32 -19.64
N ILE A 191 9.87 -0.09 -18.48
CA ILE A 191 8.98 -1.06 -17.84
C ILE A 191 7.67 -1.22 -18.64
N GLN A 192 7.06 -0.11 -19.07
CA GLN A 192 5.81 -0.15 -19.83
C GLN A 192 5.99 -0.83 -21.20
N GLU A 193 7.13 -0.60 -21.88
CA GLU A 193 7.47 -1.25 -23.16
C GLU A 193 7.78 -2.74 -23.00
N SER A 194 8.23 -3.18 -21.82
CA SER A 194 8.60 -4.58 -21.55
C SER A 194 7.40 -5.53 -21.43
N ASN A 195 6.21 -4.99 -21.19
CA ASN A 195 4.99 -5.74 -20.87
C ASN A 195 5.16 -6.71 -19.67
N ALA A 196 5.96 -6.36 -18.67
CA ALA A 196 6.20 -7.21 -17.50
C ALA A 196 4.92 -7.64 -16.77
N ASP A 197 4.88 -8.89 -16.31
CA ASP A 197 3.82 -9.41 -15.43
C ASP A 197 4.18 -9.22 -13.95
N MET A 198 5.48 -9.20 -13.66
CA MET A 198 6.03 -8.98 -12.32
C MET A 198 7.20 -8.01 -12.38
N LEU A 199 7.23 -7.03 -11.49
CA LEU A 199 8.33 -6.08 -11.33
C LEU A 199 9.01 -6.31 -9.99
N PHE A 200 10.31 -6.63 -10.02
CA PHE A 200 11.14 -6.80 -8.84
C PHE A 200 12.06 -5.59 -8.67
N VAL A 201 11.91 -4.84 -7.58
CA VAL A 201 12.65 -3.60 -7.31
C VAL A 201 13.66 -3.80 -6.18
N GLY A 202 14.95 -3.62 -6.47
CA GLY A 202 16.07 -3.78 -5.55
C GLY A 202 16.78 -2.46 -5.23
N PHE A 203 16.06 -1.46 -4.72
CA PHE A 203 16.67 -0.18 -4.30
C PHE A 203 16.95 -0.09 -2.79
N GLY A 204 16.48 -1.07 -2.01
CA GLY A 204 16.55 -1.05 -0.55
C GLY A 204 15.43 -0.22 0.08
N CYS A 205 15.07 -0.59 1.31
CA CYS A 205 14.07 0.13 2.10
C CYS A 205 14.67 1.41 2.72
N PRO A 206 13.98 2.56 2.64
CA PRO A 206 12.58 2.74 2.21
C PRO A 206 12.43 3.17 0.73
N LYS A 207 13.54 3.30 0.01
CA LYS A 207 13.57 3.86 -1.35
C LYS A 207 12.74 3.03 -2.33
N GLN A 208 12.81 1.70 -2.26
CA GLN A 208 12.05 0.82 -3.15
C GLN A 208 10.54 0.88 -2.86
N GLU A 209 10.11 0.92 -1.59
CA GLU A 209 8.70 1.01 -1.21
C GLU A 209 8.11 2.33 -1.69
N LYS A 210 8.82 3.44 -1.47
CA LYS A 210 8.41 4.76 -1.95
C LYS A 210 8.35 4.82 -3.47
N TRP A 211 9.38 4.32 -4.16
CA TRP A 211 9.40 4.29 -5.62
C TRP A 211 8.24 3.46 -6.18
N ILE A 212 7.98 2.28 -5.61
CA ILE A 212 6.84 1.44 -6.02
C ILE A 212 5.53 2.20 -5.78
N SER A 213 5.32 2.77 -4.59
CA SER A 213 4.10 3.54 -4.28
C SER A 213 3.86 4.70 -5.23
N MET A 214 4.92 5.40 -5.63
CA MET A 214 4.84 6.51 -6.60
C MET A 214 4.34 6.05 -7.98
N HIS A 215 4.72 4.85 -8.43
CA HIS A 215 4.64 4.47 -9.84
C HIS A 215 3.78 3.23 -10.15
N TYR A 216 3.49 2.34 -9.20
CA TYR A 216 2.88 1.03 -9.51
C TYR A 216 1.56 1.15 -10.28
N ARG A 217 0.72 2.14 -9.95
CA ARG A 217 -0.56 2.40 -10.64
C ARG A 217 -0.36 2.79 -12.09
N SER A 218 0.59 3.69 -12.36
CA SER A 218 0.83 4.23 -13.71
C SER A 218 1.66 3.29 -14.58
N LEU A 219 2.48 2.43 -13.97
CA LEU A 219 3.23 1.39 -14.68
C LEU A 219 2.33 0.30 -15.24
N GLY A 220 1.22 -0.01 -14.57
CA GLY A 220 0.29 -1.05 -15.00
C GLY A 220 0.83 -2.49 -14.89
N VAL A 221 2.01 -2.68 -14.29
CA VAL A 221 2.54 -4.03 -14.01
C VAL A 221 1.65 -4.69 -12.97
N PRO A 222 1.12 -5.90 -13.21
CA PRO A 222 0.17 -6.54 -12.31
C PRO A 222 0.67 -6.71 -10.87
N VAL A 223 1.96 -7.03 -10.68
CA VAL A 223 2.56 -7.18 -9.35
C VAL A 223 3.93 -6.51 -9.28
N SER A 224 4.10 -5.59 -8.33
CA SER A 224 5.38 -4.95 -7.99
C SER A 224 5.86 -5.35 -6.60
N ILE A 225 7.12 -5.76 -6.47
CA ILE A 225 7.69 -6.31 -5.24
C ILE A 225 9.00 -5.61 -4.91
N GLY A 226 9.11 -5.06 -3.70
CA GLY A 226 10.39 -4.64 -3.14
C GLY A 226 11.18 -5.87 -2.68
N ILE A 227 12.36 -6.11 -3.25
CA ILE A 227 13.14 -7.34 -3.01
C ILE A 227 14.49 -7.10 -2.35
N GLY A 228 14.86 -5.85 -2.06
CA GLY A 228 16.15 -5.51 -1.46
C GLY A 228 17.32 -6.09 -2.25
N ALA A 229 18.24 -6.78 -1.56
CA ALA A 229 19.44 -7.38 -2.15
C ALA A 229 19.20 -8.73 -2.85
N THR A 230 17.95 -9.09 -3.17
CA THR A 230 17.66 -10.41 -3.75
C THR A 230 18.27 -10.60 -5.14
N ILE A 231 18.45 -9.54 -5.93
CA ILE A 231 19.15 -9.62 -7.22
C ILE A 231 20.61 -10.06 -7.01
N ASP A 232 21.31 -9.54 -6.00
CA ASP A 232 22.68 -9.96 -5.66
C ASP A 232 22.76 -11.44 -5.24
N PHE A 233 21.73 -11.97 -4.56
CA PHE A 233 21.63 -13.40 -4.24
C PHE A 233 21.43 -14.25 -5.51
N LEU A 234 20.58 -13.81 -6.44
CA LEU A 234 20.35 -14.51 -7.71
C LEU A 234 21.61 -14.51 -8.60
N ALA A 235 22.41 -13.44 -8.55
CA ALA A 235 23.70 -13.35 -9.23
C ALA A 235 24.82 -14.18 -8.56
N GLY A 236 24.56 -14.80 -7.40
CA GLY A 236 25.55 -15.53 -6.61
C GLY A 236 26.69 -14.63 -6.08
N LYS A 237 26.44 -13.33 -5.94
CA LYS A 237 27.42 -12.36 -5.42
C LYS A 237 27.50 -12.40 -3.90
N VAL A 238 26.37 -12.68 -3.25
CA VAL A 238 26.28 -12.84 -1.79
C VAL A 238 25.81 -14.25 -1.48
N SER A 239 26.44 -14.91 -0.52
CA SER A 239 26.06 -16.25 -0.10
C SER A 239 24.83 -16.20 0.81
N ARG A 240 23.88 -17.11 0.56
CA ARG A 240 22.74 -17.36 1.47
C ARG A 240 23.23 -18.05 2.74
N ALA A 241 22.56 -17.80 3.87
CA ALA A 241 22.82 -18.56 5.09
C ALA A 241 22.53 -20.06 4.87
N PRO A 242 23.25 -20.97 5.53
CA PRO A 242 22.90 -22.39 5.51
C PRO A 242 21.44 -22.64 5.91
N VAL A 243 20.80 -23.65 5.31
CA VAL A 243 19.36 -23.96 5.51
C VAL A 243 19.02 -24.15 6.99
N TRP A 244 19.91 -24.75 7.78
CA TRP A 244 19.68 -24.93 9.21
C TRP A 244 19.59 -23.58 9.95
N MET A 245 20.42 -22.59 9.60
CA MET A 245 20.36 -21.23 10.17
C MET A 245 19.12 -20.47 9.74
N GLN A 246 18.66 -20.68 8.51
CA GLN A 246 17.39 -20.11 8.03
C GLN A 246 16.21 -20.68 8.83
N LYS A 247 16.19 -22.00 9.08
CA LYS A 247 15.13 -22.69 9.83
C LYS A 247 15.11 -22.35 11.32
N THR A 248 16.28 -22.17 11.94
CA THR A 248 16.39 -21.79 13.36
C THR A 248 16.24 -20.28 13.59
N GLY A 249 16.18 -19.48 12.53
CA GLY A 249 16.10 -18.02 12.62
C GLY A 249 17.41 -17.33 12.99
N THR A 250 18.55 -18.02 12.88
CA THR A 250 19.89 -17.45 13.13
C THR A 250 20.56 -16.88 11.88
N GLU A 251 19.83 -16.78 10.76
CA GLU A 251 20.31 -16.17 9.52
C GLU A 251 20.91 -14.76 9.72
N TRP A 252 20.38 -13.99 10.68
CA TRP A 252 20.90 -12.66 10.99
C TRP A 252 22.36 -12.68 11.46
N LEU A 253 22.81 -13.72 12.18
CA LEU A 253 24.21 -13.89 12.61
C LEU A 253 25.12 -14.10 11.40
N PHE A 254 24.69 -14.94 10.46
CA PHE A 254 25.43 -15.19 9.23
C PHE A 254 25.55 -13.94 8.37
N ARG A 255 24.47 -13.14 8.27
CA ARG A 255 24.52 -11.84 7.57
C ARG A 255 25.44 -10.85 8.29
N LEU A 256 25.35 -10.77 9.62
CA LEU A 256 26.22 -9.90 10.42
C LEU A 256 27.69 -10.23 10.23
N ALA A 257 28.05 -11.51 10.12
CA ALA A 257 29.41 -11.95 9.84
C ALA A 257 29.90 -11.52 8.44
N GLN A 258 29.02 -11.53 7.43
CA GLN A 258 29.36 -11.08 6.08
C GLN A 258 29.51 -9.56 5.97
N GLU A 259 28.69 -8.78 6.69
CA GLU A 259 28.66 -7.31 6.58
C GLU A 259 28.61 -6.60 7.94
N PRO A 260 29.62 -6.80 8.81
CA PRO A 260 29.57 -6.36 10.21
C PRO A 260 29.46 -4.84 10.35
N LYS A 261 30.22 -4.09 9.56
CA LYS A 261 30.21 -2.61 9.57
C LYS A 261 28.83 -2.03 9.24
N ARG A 262 28.08 -2.69 8.35
CA ARG A 262 26.76 -2.23 7.90
C ARG A 262 25.65 -2.66 8.85
N LEU A 263 25.72 -3.89 9.34
CA LEU A 263 24.60 -4.53 10.03
C LEU A 263 24.64 -4.39 11.55
N PHE A 264 25.81 -4.23 12.16
CA PHE A 264 25.93 -4.17 13.63
C PHE A 264 25.15 -3.00 14.23
N GLY A 265 25.43 -1.77 13.77
CA GLY A 265 24.75 -0.57 14.26
C GLY A 265 23.26 -0.57 13.97
N ARG A 266 22.85 -1.16 12.84
CA ARG A 266 21.44 -1.34 12.48
C ARG A 266 20.75 -2.29 13.45
N TYR A 267 21.28 -3.49 13.65
CA TYR A 267 20.66 -4.48 14.54
C TYR A 267 20.60 -4.02 16.00
N ALA A 268 21.61 -3.31 16.50
CA ALA A 268 21.57 -2.74 17.85
C ALA A 268 20.41 -1.74 18.00
N ARG A 269 20.27 -0.83 17.04
CA ARG A 269 19.15 0.13 16.99
C ARG A 269 17.81 -0.59 16.88
N ASP A 270 17.70 -1.52 15.94
CA ASP A 270 16.47 -2.26 15.69
C ASP A 270 16.02 -3.01 16.93
N LEU A 271 16.94 -3.72 17.60
CA LEU A 271 16.64 -4.46 18.81
C LEU A 271 16.16 -3.54 19.94
N GLN A 272 16.83 -2.41 20.15
CA GLN A 272 16.47 -1.45 21.20
C GLN A 272 15.06 -0.87 20.97
N HIS A 273 14.77 -0.38 19.77
CA HIS A 273 13.48 0.23 19.46
C HIS A 273 12.36 -0.81 19.40
N PHE A 274 12.60 -1.93 18.72
CA PHE A 274 11.58 -2.96 18.52
C PHE A 274 11.19 -3.64 19.82
N SER A 275 12.15 -4.03 20.67
CA SER A 275 11.84 -4.72 21.94
C SER A 275 10.98 -3.86 22.86
N GLY A 276 11.35 -2.59 23.08
CA GLY A 276 10.58 -1.67 23.90
C GLY A 276 9.18 -1.40 23.33
N ALA A 277 9.08 -1.22 22.01
CA ALA A 277 7.80 -0.99 21.34
C ALA A 277 6.87 -2.20 21.40
N ILE A 278 7.40 -3.43 21.20
CA ILE A 278 6.62 -4.66 21.28
C ILE A 278 6.18 -4.95 22.71
N VAL A 279 7.05 -4.74 23.71
CA VAL A 279 6.67 -4.88 25.12
C VAL A 279 5.59 -3.87 25.48
N SER A 280 5.70 -2.63 25.01
CA SER A 280 4.66 -1.61 25.18
C SER A 280 3.34 -2.02 24.53
N GLN A 281 3.37 -2.48 23.27
CA GLN A 281 2.19 -3.02 22.58
C GLN A 281 1.55 -4.16 23.38
N TRP A 282 2.35 -5.14 23.78
CA TRP A 282 1.90 -6.27 24.55
C TRP A 282 1.27 -5.87 25.89
N TRP A 283 1.93 -4.98 26.65
CA TRP A 283 1.48 -4.55 27.97
C TRP A 283 0.15 -3.80 27.87
N ASN A 284 0.04 -2.84 26.94
CA ASN A 284 -1.17 -2.04 26.78
C ASN A 284 -2.35 -2.87 26.27
N LEU A 285 -2.10 -3.83 25.38
CA LEU A 285 -3.15 -4.72 24.88
C LEU A 285 -3.54 -5.77 25.93
N LYS A 286 -2.61 -6.33 26.72
CA LYS A 286 -2.95 -7.33 27.75
C LYS A 286 -3.52 -6.76 29.04
N ALA A 287 -3.08 -5.58 29.48
CA ALA A 287 -3.56 -4.96 30.72
C ALA A 287 -5.08 -4.71 30.69
N CYS A 288 -5.68 -4.64 29.50
CA CYS A 288 -7.10 -4.42 29.29
C CYS A 288 -7.91 -5.70 29.06
N ARG A 289 -7.31 -6.92 29.15
CA ARG A 289 -8.04 -8.17 28.87
C ARG A 289 -9.04 -8.47 29.99
N PRO A 290 -10.37 -8.43 29.74
CA PRO A 290 -11.34 -8.70 30.80
C PRO A 290 -11.30 -10.17 31.22
N ARG A 291 -11.59 -10.42 32.52
CA ARG A 291 -11.49 -11.73 33.20
C ARG A 291 -12.55 -12.76 32.76
N SER A 292 -13.62 -12.33 32.07
CA SER A 292 -14.70 -13.17 31.54
C SER A 292 -15.65 -12.32 30.67
N VAL A 293 -16.31 -12.93 29.65
CA VAL A 293 -17.79 -13.00 29.46
C VAL A 293 -18.19 -13.23 27.98
N ASN A 294 -19.18 -14.12 27.83
CA ASN A 294 -19.97 -14.51 26.66
C ASN A 294 -20.88 -13.38 26.12
N ALA A 295 -20.37 -12.40 25.40
CA ALA A 295 -21.23 -11.43 24.69
C ALA A 295 -21.09 -11.61 23.16
N PRO A 296 -22.12 -12.10 22.46
CA PRO A 296 -22.09 -12.23 21.01
C PRO A 296 -22.00 -10.83 20.36
N PRO A 297 -21.27 -10.67 19.27
CA PRO A 297 -21.33 -9.48 18.42
C PRO A 297 -22.76 -9.23 17.95
N VAL A 298 -23.25 -8.00 18.16
CA VAL A 298 -24.61 -7.61 17.77
C VAL A 298 -24.51 -6.81 16.48
N SER A 299 -24.70 -7.46 15.35
CA SER A 299 -24.99 -6.78 14.09
C SER A 299 -26.43 -6.22 14.16
N ALA A 300 -26.57 -4.94 14.44
CA ALA A 300 -27.83 -4.22 14.22
C ALA A 300 -27.67 -3.34 12.98
N VAL A 301 -28.12 -3.86 11.83
CA VAL A 301 -28.24 -3.09 10.60
C VAL A 301 -29.39 -2.11 10.78
N ASP A 302 -29.09 -0.84 11.03
CA ASP A 302 -30.10 0.22 10.93
C ASP A 302 -30.19 0.64 9.47
N THR A 303 -31.30 0.29 8.81
CA THR A 303 -31.54 0.55 7.38
C THR A 303 -32.43 1.76 7.20
N GLU A 304 -31.85 2.95 7.26
CA GLU A 304 -32.42 4.14 6.63
C GLU A 304 -31.34 4.81 5.75
N ASN A 305 -31.69 5.16 4.51
CA ASN A 305 -30.88 6.00 3.61
C ASN A 305 -29.50 5.48 3.14
N ASN A 306 -29.38 4.23 2.68
CA ASN A 306 -28.14 3.71 2.03
C ASN A 306 -26.88 3.74 2.93
N VAL A 307 -27.09 3.85 4.25
CA VAL A 307 -26.08 3.75 5.30
C VAL A 307 -26.14 2.35 5.91
N LEU A 308 -24.97 1.77 6.16
CA LEU A 308 -24.79 0.55 6.94
C LEU A 308 -24.12 0.94 8.25
N VAL A 309 -24.77 0.66 9.37
CA VAL A 309 -24.17 0.76 10.69
C VAL A 309 -23.83 -0.66 11.17
N LEU A 310 -22.54 -0.96 11.24
CA LEU A 310 -22.02 -2.18 11.84
C LEU A 310 -21.62 -1.87 13.29
N ARG A 311 -22.16 -2.62 14.26
CA ARG A 311 -21.83 -2.43 15.67
C ARG A 311 -20.89 -3.53 16.12
N ALA A 312 -19.71 -3.17 16.61
CA ALA A 312 -18.78 -4.12 17.17
C ALA A 312 -19.32 -4.68 18.50
N GLY A 313 -18.98 -5.95 18.78
CA GLY A 313 -19.20 -6.56 20.08
C GLY A 313 -18.32 -5.94 21.17
N GLU A 314 -18.37 -6.49 22.38
CA GLU A 314 -17.53 -6.00 23.48
C GLU A 314 -16.04 -6.28 23.28
N ARG A 315 -15.71 -7.30 22.47
CA ARG A 315 -14.35 -7.73 22.17
C ARG A 315 -14.12 -7.69 20.66
N LEU A 316 -12.97 -7.14 20.26
CA LEU A 316 -12.40 -7.26 18.93
C LEU A 316 -11.07 -8.01 19.02
N ASP A 317 -11.17 -9.32 19.15
CA ASP A 317 -10.04 -10.24 19.20
C ASP A 317 -10.17 -11.33 18.12
N MET A 318 -9.17 -12.20 18.01
CA MET A 318 -9.13 -13.26 17.00
C MET A 318 -10.42 -14.09 16.93
N GLU A 319 -11.04 -14.44 18.07
CA GLU A 319 -12.27 -15.23 18.10
C GLU A 319 -13.45 -14.46 17.49
N ALA A 320 -13.65 -13.21 17.90
CA ALA A 320 -14.70 -12.34 17.35
C ALA A 320 -14.50 -12.10 15.83
N VAL A 321 -13.25 -11.95 15.39
CA VAL A 321 -12.91 -11.79 13.97
C VAL A 321 -13.28 -13.05 13.18
N HIS A 322 -12.94 -14.25 13.65
CA HIS A 322 -13.27 -15.50 12.93
C HIS A 322 -14.78 -15.74 12.82
N GLN A 323 -15.58 -15.30 13.78
CA GLN A 323 -17.02 -15.52 13.79
C GLN A 323 -17.81 -14.59 12.85
N HIS A 324 -17.38 -13.32 12.69
CA HIS A 324 -18.22 -12.28 12.05
C HIS A 324 -17.59 -11.59 10.85
N ARG A 325 -16.36 -11.93 10.47
CA ARG A 325 -15.68 -11.24 9.38
C ARG A 325 -16.45 -11.31 8.07
N ASP A 326 -16.88 -12.49 7.65
CA ASP A 326 -17.55 -12.67 6.36
C ASP A 326 -18.87 -11.88 6.33
N GLU A 327 -19.60 -11.88 7.44
CA GLU A 327 -20.81 -11.07 7.62
C GLU A 327 -20.53 -9.57 7.44
N TRP A 328 -19.48 -9.04 8.04
CA TRP A 328 -19.10 -7.63 7.91
C TRP A 328 -18.60 -7.28 6.51
N GLU A 329 -17.84 -8.16 5.87
CA GLU A 329 -17.35 -7.97 4.50
C GLU A 329 -18.49 -8.02 3.47
N ASP A 330 -19.44 -8.94 3.64
CA ASP A 330 -20.62 -9.05 2.77
C ASP A 330 -21.55 -7.85 2.95
N ALA A 331 -21.76 -7.40 4.19
CA ALA A 331 -22.54 -6.20 4.45
C ALA A 331 -21.88 -4.97 3.80
N LEU A 332 -20.55 -4.84 3.92
CA LEU A 332 -19.76 -3.79 3.24
C LEU A 332 -19.94 -3.80 1.73
N ALA A 333 -20.18 -4.96 1.10
CA ALA A 333 -20.39 -5.10 -0.34
C ALA A 333 -21.79 -4.63 -0.79
N GLN A 334 -22.76 -4.49 0.13
CA GLN A 334 -24.16 -4.19 -0.22
C GLN A 334 -24.58 -2.71 -0.12
N LYS A 335 -23.96 -1.89 0.75
CA LYS A 335 -24.39 -0.51 1.04
C LYS A 335 -23.33 0.57 0.77
N ALA A 336 -23.74 1.79 0.42
CA ALA A 336 -22.81 2.83 -0.04
C ALA A 336 -21.94 3.49 1.04
N LEU A 337 -22.46 3.67 2.27
CA LEU A 337 -21.72 4.22 3.40
C LEU A 337 -21.64 3.19 4.53
N CYS A 338 -20.44 2.92 5.07
CA CYS A 338 -20.27 2.04 6.23
C CYS A 338 -19.75 2.80 7.45
N LEU A 339 -20.53 2.74 8.53
CA LEU A 339 -20.22 3.29 9.84
C LEU A 339 -19.95 2.12 10.80
N PHE A 340 -18.76 2.07 11.39
CA PHE A 340 -18.36 1.03 12.33
C PHE A 340 -18.42 1.60 13.75
N ASP A 341 -19.50 1.29 14.48
CA ASP A 341 -19.72 1.75 15.86
C ASP A 341 -18.89 0.90 16.83
N LEU A 342 -17.98 1.57 17.54
CA LEU A 342 -17.01 0.98 18.46
C LEU A 342 -17.30 1.32 19.93
N SER A 343 -18.49 1.83 20.23
CA SER A 343 -18.85 2.34 21.58
C SER A 343 -18.84 1.26 22.67
N ARG A 344 -19.13 0.01 22.30
CA ARG A 344 -19.19 -1.13 23.23
C ARG A 344 -17.86 -1.85 23.39
N VAL A 345 -16.86 -1.55 22.58
CA VAL A 345 -15.59 -2.29 22.57
C VAL A 345 -14.82 -2.00 23.86
N THR A 346 -14.72 -2.99 24.72
CA THR A 346 -13.94 -2.93 25.98
C THR A 346 -12.53 -3.50 25.80
N PHE A 347 -12.32 -4.30 24.75
CA PHE A 347 -11.05 -4.94 24.46
C PHE A 347 -10.80 -5.04 22.95
N ILE A 348 -9.59 -4.71 22.51
CA ILE A 348 -9.11 -4.91 21.14
C ILE A 348 -7.67 -5.42 21.18
N ASP A 349 -7.34 -6.39 20.34
CA ASP A 349 -5.98 -6.91 20.19
C ASP A 349 -5.37 -6.57 18.82
N SER A 350 -4.20 -7.13 18.51
CA SER A 350 -3.52 -6.93 17.22
C SER A 350 -4.33 -7.42 16.00
N THR A 351 -5.16 -8.46 16.17
CA THR A 351 -6.02 -9.00 15.11
C THR A 351 -7.26 -8.12 14.93
N GLY A 352 -7.82 -7.59 16.03
CA GLY A 352 -8.90 -6.61 15.97
C GLY A 352 -8.50 -5.33 15.25
N VAL A 353 -7.29 -4.80 15.52
CA VAL A 353 -6.77 -3.67 14.74
C VAL A 353 -6.54 -4.07 13.28
N GLY A 354 -6.01 -5.28 13.03
CA GLY A 354 -5.84 -5.81 11.68
C GLY A 354 -7.15 -5.92 10.89
N LEU A 355 -8.25 -6.30 11.55
CA LEU A 355 -9.59 -6.27 10.98
C LEU A 355 -10.01 -4.86 10.57
N LEU A 356 -9.83 -3.85 11.45
CA LEU A 356 -10.19 -2.46 11.11
C LEU A 356 -9.47 -2.01 9.84
N ILE A 357 -8.18 -2.30 9.73
CA ILE A 357 -7.36 -2.01 8.53
C ILE A 357 -7.93 -2.72 7.31
N ARG A 358 -8.27 -4.01 7.45
CA ARG A 358 -8.84 -4.82 6.38
C ARG A 358 -10.18 -4.28 5.89
N LEU A 359 -11.11 -3.99 6.79
CA LEU A 359 -12.42 -3.41 6.46
C LEU A 359 -12.27 -2.06 5.75
N GLN A 360 -11.32 -1.22 6.19
CA GLN A 360 -11.03 0.04 5.51
C GLN A 360 -10.48 -0.18 4.09
N LYS A 361 -9.52 -1.10 3.91
CA LYS A 361 -8.99 -1.45 2.58
C LYS A 361 -10.09 -1.94 1.66
N ARG A 362 -10.94 -2.85 2.16
CA ARG A 362 -12.06 -3.41 1.41
C ARG A 362 -13.05 -2.33 0.99
N ALA A 363 -13.44 -1.45 1.92
CA ALA A 363 -14.33 -0.33 1.62
C ALA A 363 -13.72 0.60 0.56
N ARG A 364 -12.42 0.89 0.66
CA ARG A 364 -11.70 1.70 -0.33
C ARG A 364 -11.68 1.05 -1.72
N ASN A 365 -11.44 -0.26 -1.80
CA ASN A 365 -11.47 -1.03 -3.04
C ASN A 365 -12.87 -1.04 -3.69
N LEU A 366 -13.93 -0.95 -2.88
CA LEU A 366 -15.30 -0.77 -3.33
C LEU A 366 -15.68 0.69 -3.62
N GLY A 367 -14.76 1.65 -3.43
CA GLY A 367 -14.99 3.09 -3.60
C GLY A 367 -15.84 3.73 -2.50
N ARG A 368 -16.08 3.01 -1.39
CA ARG A 368 -17.03 3.36 -0.33
C ARG A 368 -16.34 4.04 0.86
N PRO A 369 -16.96 5.05 1.48
CA PRO A 369 -16.46 5.61 2.73
C PRO A 369 -16.64 4.60 3.89
N PHE A 370 -15.62 4.52 4.73
CA PHE A 370 -15.61 3.74 5.97
C PHE A 370 -15.22 4.67 7.10
N VAL A 371 -16.07 4.77 8.13
CA VAL A 371 -15.88 5.69 9.25
C VAL A 371 -16.00 4.94 10.57
N LEU A 372 -15.02 5.12 11.46
CA LEU A 372 -15.07 4.62 12.83
C LEU A 372 -15.86 5.60 13.69
N VAL A 373 -16.95 5.15 14.31
CA VAL A 373 -17.86 5.99 15.09
C VAL A 373 -17.81 5.62 16.56
N LYS A 374 -17.82 6.61 17.45
CA LYS A 374 -17.81 6.43 18.91
C LYS A 374 -16.69 5.49 19.38
N MET A 375 -15.45 5.74 18.95
CA MET A 375 -14.31 4.93 19.37
C MET A 375 -14.20 4.92 20.89
N SER A 376 -14.27 3.74 21.50
CA SER A 376 -14.04 3.57 22.94
C SER A 376 -12.57 3.86 23.30
N GLU A 377 -12.31 4.11 24.58
CA GLU A 377 -10.95 4.41 25.05
C GLU A 377 -9.93 3.29 24.72
N PRO A 378 -10.25 1.98 24.89
CA PRO A 378 -9.34 0.91 24.49
C PRO A 378 -8.96 0.95 23.00
N VAL A 379 -9.92 1.26 22.12
CA VAL A 379 -9.69 1.41 20.68
C VAL A 379 -8.78 2.60 20.40
N GLN A 380 -9.11 3.77 20.98
CA GLN A 380 -8.31 4.98 20.80
C GLN A 380 -6.85 4.76 21.24
N ARG A 381 -6.65 4.14 22.42
CA ARG A 381 -5.32 3.80 22.94
C ARG A 381 -4.58 2.83 22.02
N ALA A 382 -5.24 1.79 21.52
CA ALA A 382 -4.63 0.81 20.61
C ALA A 382 -4.20 1.44 19.28
N LEU A 383 -5.05 2.26 18.67
CA LEU A 383 -4.73 2.97 17.43
C LEU A 383 -3.61 4.00 17.64
N ALA A 384 -3.64 4.76 18.74
CA ALA A 384 -2.59 5.72 19.08
C ALA A 384 -1.23 5.05 19.31
N LEU A 385 -1.22 3.92 20.04
CA LEU A 385 -0.01 3.13 20.29
C LEU A 385 0.62 2.61 19.00
N MET A 386 -0.21 2.22 18.04
CA MET A 386 0.20 1.77 16.71
C MET A 386 0.38 2.92 15.70
N ARG A 387 0.15 4.17 16.13
CA ARG A 387 0.23 5.39 15.30
C ARG A 387 -0.67 5.34 14.05
N LEU A 388 -1.89 4.84 14.24
CA LEU A 388 -2.91 4.66 13.22
C LEU A 388 -4.10 5.61 13.38
N GLN A 389 -4.12 6.50 14.36
CA GLN A 389 -5.26 7.37 14.64
C GLN A 389 -5.67 8.24 13.44
N ASP A 390 -4.69 8.70 12.64
CA ASP A 390 -4.92 9.55 11.47
C ASP A 390 -5.14 8.76 10.17
N PHE A 391 -5.08 7.43 10.24
CA PHE A 391 -5.29 6.55 9.10
C PHE A 391 -6.77 6.24 8.87
N PHE A 392 -7.58 6.38 9.92
CA PHE A 392 -9.02 6.14 9.88
C PHE A 392 -9.78 7.48 9.86
N LEU A 393 -10.82 7.55 9.03
CA LEU A 393 -11.84 8.56 9.24
C LEU A 393 -12.61 8.20 10.51
N SER A 394 -12.72 9.14 11.45
CA SER A 394 -13.43 8.91 12.71
C SER A 394 -14.40 10.03 13.05
N ALA A 395 -15.46 9.69 13.79
CA ALA A 395 -16.49 10.62 14.21
C ALA A 395 -17.01 10.31 15.62
N PRO A 396 -17.38 11.31 16.43
CA PRO A 396 -17.91 11.10 17.76
C PRO A 396 -19.33 10.52 17.75
N ASP A 397 -20.10 10.73 16.68
CA ASP A 397 -21.48 10.30 16.53
C ASP A 397 -21.85 10.09 15.05
N LEU A 398 -23.02 9.49 14.80
CA LEU A 398 -23.49 9.15 13.44
C LEU A 398 -23.74 10.39 12.57
N ARG A 399 -24.28 11.48 13.12
CA ARG A 399 -24.54 12.71 12.35
C ARG A 399 -23.24 13.36 11.91
N SER A 400 -22.27 13.42 12.81
CA SER A 400 -20.92 13.90 12.51
C SER A 400 -20.24 13.04 11.43
N ALA A 401 -20.45 11.72 11.45
CA ALA A 401 -19.91 10.82 10.44
C ALA A 401 -20.48 11.10 9.05
N GLU A 402 -21.80 11.26 8.93
CA GLU A 402 -22.46 11.60 7.67
C GLU A 402 -21.98 12.96 7.12
N LEU A 403 -21.80 13.95 8.00
CA LEU A 403 -21.27 15.26 7.62
C LEU A 403 -19.84 15.16 7.07
N ILE A 404 -18.96 14.42 7.76
CA ILE A 404 -17.57 14.19 7.32
C ILE A 404 -17.55 13.53 5.95
N VAL A 405 -18.41 12.54 5.71
CA VAL A 405 -18.49 11.87 4.42
C VAL A 405 -19.01 12.80 3.32
N ARG A 406 -20.05 13.59 3.58
CA ARG A 406 -20.56 14.58 2.61
C ARG A 406 -19.48 15.62 2.26
N ILE A 407 -18.79 16.15 3.26
CA ILE A 407 -17.68 17.08 3.06
C ILE A 407 -16.59 16.41 2.22
N ASN A 408 -16.12 15.22 2.62
CA ASN A 408 -15.07 14.50 1.89
C ASN A 408 -15.47 14.13 0.45
N GLN A 409 -16.73 13.81 0.19
CA GLN A 409 -17.22 13.57 -1.17
C GLN A 409 -17.23 14.86 -2.00
N SER A 410 -17.59 16.00 -1.40
CA SER A 410 -17.51 17.32 -2.05
C SER A 410 -16.08 17.84 -2.24
N THR A 411 -15.11 17.35 -1.45
CA THR A 411 -13.67 17.70 -1.55
C THR A 411 -12.81 16.64 -2.21
N ARG A 412 -13.38 15.51 -2.70
CA ARG A 412 -12.65 14.52 -3.51
C ARG A 412 -12.15 15.12 -4.84
N SER A 413 -12.77 16.19 -5.32
CA SER A 413 -12.13 17.18 -6.17
C SER A 413 -11.23 18.05 -5.29
N VAL A 414 -9.92 17.80 -5.29
CA VAL A 414 -8.95 18.60 -4.52
C VAL A 414 -9.22 20.08 -4.78
N ALA A 415 -9.62 20.78 -3.72
CA ALA A 415 -9.98 22.19 -3.78
C ALA A 415 -8.69 23.01 -3.71
N TRP A 416 -8.10 23.30 -4.86
CA TRP A 416 -7.36 24.55 -4.95
C TRP A 416 -8.39 25.69 -4.94
N ARG A 417 -8.24 26.62 -4.02
CA ARG A 417 -9.01 27.88 -4.06
C ARG A 417 -8.01 29.01 -4.26
N ASN A 418 -8.33 29.93 -5.16
CA ASN A 418 -7.71 31.25 -5.13
C ASN A 418 -8.14 31.90 -3.82
N VAL A 419 -7.24 32.02 -2.86
CA VAL A 419 -7.53 32.79 -1.65
C VAL A 419 -7.46 34.27 -2.04
N PRO A 420 -8.55 35.05 -1.90
CA PRO A 420 -8.47 36.50 -2.06
C PRO A 420 -7.70 37.05 -0.86
N SER A 421 -6.38 37.14 -0.99
CA SER A 421 -5.54 37.88 -0.06
C SER A 421 -5.26 39.26 -0.66
N ALA A 422 -5.37 40.29 0.17
CA ALA A 422 -5.21 41.70 -0.20
C ALA A 422 -3.81 42.07 -0.71
N THR A 423 -2.83 41.14 -0.68
CA THR A 423 -1.46 41.40 -1.10
C THR A 423 -0.85 40.36 -2.05
N VAL A 424 -1.26 39.08 -2.01
CA VAL A 424 -0.82 38.02 -2.95
C VAL A 424 -1.90 36.93 -3.03
N PRO A 425 -2.63 36.73 -4.15
CA PRO A 425 -3.51 35.58 -4.25
C PRO A 425 -2.67 34.31 -4.25
N ALA A 426 -2.85 33.51 -3.20
CA ALA A 426 -2.12 32.30 -2.94
C ALA A 426 -2.93 31.11 -3.45
N LEU A 427 -2.23 30.19 -4.13
CA LEU A 427 -2.75 28.85 -4.38
C LEU A 427 -2.68 28.08 -3.06
N SER A 428 -3.78 27.49 -2.60
CA SER A 428 -3.76 26.61 -1.43
C SER A 428 -3.83 25.14 -1.85
N TRP A 429 -2.95 24.31 -1.30
CA TRP A 429 -3.09 22.86 -1.35
C TRP A 429 -3.77 22.40 -0.07
N SER A 430 -4.80 21.56 -0.21
CA SER A 430 -5.63 21.10 0.90
C SER A 430 -5.80 19.59 0.89
N GLY A 431 -6.06 19.00 2.06
CA GLY A 431 -6.30 17.56 2.17
C GLY A 431 -5.01 16.76 2.08
N GLU A 432 -4.83 15.94 1.05
CA GLU A 432 -3.66 15.08 0.87
C GLU A 432 -3.16 15.16 -0.56
N VAL A 433 -1.85 15.18 -0.76
CA VAL A 433 -1.23 15.10 -2.10
C VAL A 433 -0.47 13.79 -2.19
N THR A 434 -0.96 12.89 -3.03
CA THR A 434 -0.44 11.53 -3.18
C THR A 434 -0.32 11.14 -4.65
N ALA A 435 0.31 10.00 -4.95
CA ALA A 435 0.35 9.43 -6.29
C ALA A 435 -1.04 9.29 -6.98
N ALA A 436 -2.15 9.30 -6.22
CA ALA A 436 -3.49 9.19 -6.78
C ALA A 436 -4.08 10.50 -7.35
N ASN A 437 -3.58 11.67 -6.92
CA ASN A 437 -4.10 12.99 -7.34
C ASN A 437 -2.99 13.97 -7.73
N VAL A 438 -1.74 13.49 -7.82
CA VAL A 438 -0.55 14.30 -8.07
C VAL A 438 -0.62 15.06 -9.40
N ASP A 439 -1.21 14.45 -10.43
CA ASP A 439 -1.32 15.05 -11.77
C ASP A 439 -2.32 16.22 -11.78
N ASP A 440 -3.47 16.08 -11.11
CA ASP A 440 -4.46 17.16 -10.96
C ASP A 440 -3.87 18.36 -10.20
N VAL A 441 -3.14 18.08 -9.11
CA VAL A 441 -2.46 19.09 -8.31
C VAL A 441 -1.39 19.80 -9.13
N TRP A 442 -0.66 19.05 -9.97
CA TRP A 442 0.34 19.63 -10.87
C TRP A 442 -0.27 20.54 -11.94
N GLU A 443 -1.31 20.10 -12.64
CA GLU A 443 -1.96 20.92 -13.67
C GLU A 443 -2.53 22.22 -13.10
N ALA A 444 -3.19 22.16 -11.92
CA ALA A 444 -3.66 23.35 -11.23
C ALA A 444 -2.51 24.28 -10.81
N THR A 445 -1.43 23.71 -10.26
CA THR A 445 -0.24 24.47 -9.84
C THR A 445 0.44 25.13 -11.04
N ARG A 446 0.60 24.40 -12.14
CA ARG A 446 1.20 24.88 -13.38
C ARG A 446 0.38 26.02 -13.98
N ALA A 447 -0.95 25.89 -14.05
CA ALA A 447 -1.83 26.95 -14.54
C ALA A 447 -1.70 28.23 -13.69
N HIS A 448 -1.66 28.08 -12.35
CA HIS A 448 -1.46 29.21 -11.45
C HIS A 448 -0.09 29.90 -11.65
N LEU A 449 0.99 29.12 -11.79
CA LEU A 449 2.32 29.65 -12.05
C LEU A 449 2.41 30.32 -13.43
N PHE A 450 1.80 29.74 -14.45
CA PHE A 450 1.77 30.29 -15.80
C PHE A 450 1.09 31.67 -15.82
N ASN A 451 -0.03 31.82 -15.12
CA ASN A 451 -0.72 33.11 -15.00
C ASN A 451 0.12 34.20 -14.28
N ALA A 452 1.10 33.80 -13.48
CA ALA A 452 2.00 34.74 -12.80
C ALA A 452 3.20 35.18 -13.67
N VAL A 453 3.48 34.48 -14.78
CA VAL A 453 4.61 34.79 -15.68
C VAL A 453 4.46 36.20 -16.24
N GLY A 454 5.52 37.01 -16.12
CA GLY A 454 5.55 38.40 -16.57
C GLY A 454 4.75 39.38 -15.70
N GLN A 455 3.90 38.90 -14.79
CA GLN A 455 3.09 39.73 -13.89
C GLN A 455 3.68 39.82 -12.48
N ARG A 456 4.39 38.77 -12.04
CA ARG A 456 4.89 38.67 -10.65
C ARG A 456 6.28 38.07 -10.60
N LYS A 457 7.06 38.54 -9.63
CA LYS A 457 8.36 37.95 -9.28
C LYS A 457 8.26 36.83 -8.24
N GLU A 458 7.15 36.77 -7.52
CA GLU A 458 6.97 35.86 -6.39
C GLU A 458 5.53 35.32 -6.30
N VAL A 459 5.42 34.03 -6.00
CA VAL A 459 4.16 33.30 -5.80
C VAL A 459 4.27 32.47 -4.52
N SER A 460 3.26 32.55 -3.65
CA SER A 460 3.18 31.73 -2.45
C SER A 460 2.13 30.63 -2.61
N ILE A 461 2.49 29.41 -2.21
CA ILE A 461 1.59 28.26 -2.14
C ILE A 461 1.35 27.94 -0.65
N ASP A 462 0.11 28.06 -0.21
CA ASP A 462 -0.30 27.81 1.16
C ASP A 462 -0.62 26.31 1.40
N LEU A 463 0.10 25.72 2.34
CA LEU A 463 -0.02 24.32 2.75
C LEU A 463 -0.65 24.18 4.14
N SER A 464 -1.20 25.25 4.71
CA SER A 464 -1.81 25.28 6.06
C SER A 464 -2.91 24.22 6.25
N THR A 465 -3.61 23.85 5.18
CA THR A 465 -4.68 22.84 5.20
C THR A 465 -4.27 21.51 4.56
N LEU A 466 -3.00 21.36 4.20
CA LEU A 466 -2.42 20.11 3.70
C LEU A 466 -2.06 19.20 4.88
N ARG A 467 -2.77 18.08 4.99
CA ARG A 467 -2.58 17.09 6.07
C ARG A 467 -1.45 16.11 5.78
N PHE A 468 -1.22 15.76 4.51
CA PHE A 468 -0.21 14.77 4.13
C PHE A 468 0.32 15.00 2.71
N ILE A 469 1.60 14.68 2.50
CA ILE A 469 2.25 14.64 1.19
C ILE A 469 3.15 13.41 1.09
N ASP A 470 3.14 12.70 -0.04
CA ASP A 470 4.09 11.62 -0.33
C ASP A 470 5.22 12.08 -1.27
N SER A 471 6.12 11.16 -1.64
CA SER A 471 7.21 11.44 -2.57
C SER A 471 6.72 11.89 -3.96
N SER A 472 5.55 11.43 -4.42
CA SER A 472 4.93 11.94 -5.66
C SER A 472 4.55 13.40 -5.49
N GLY A 473 3.93 13.79 -4.37
CA GLY A 473 3.64 15.19 -4.06
C GLY A 473 4.89 16.06 -3.93
N LEU A 474 5.95 15.57 -3.29
CA LEU A 474 7.24 16.29 -3.23
C LEU A 474 7.82 16.52 -4.63
N SER A 475 7.63 15.58 -5.56
CA SER A 475 8.04 15.75 -6.95
C SER A 475 7.33 16.94 -7.62
N VAL A 476 6.06 17.21 -7.27
CA VAL A 476 5.32 18.39 -7.76
C VAL A 476 5.91 19.68 -7.21
N MET A 477 6.33 19.70 -5.95
CA MET A 477 6.99 20.88 -5.37
C MET A 477 8.29 21.20 -6.11
N ILE A 478 9.08 20.17 -6.44
CA ILE A 478 10.31 20.32 -7.21
C ILE A 478 10.00 20.81 -8.64
N ARG A 479 9.00 20.22 -9.31
CA ARG A 479 8.55 20.63 -10.65
C ARG A 479 8.09 22.09 -10.65
N ALA A 480 7.32 22.51 -9.66
CA ALA A 480 6.87 23.88 -9.48
C ALA A 480 8.04 24.87 -9.35
N ARG A 481 9.04 24.56 -8.51
CA ARG A 481 10.24 25.39 -8.39
C ARG A 481 11.05 25.46 -9.68
N LYS A 482 11.24 24.33 -10.38
CA LYS A 482 11.97 24.29 -11.65
C LYS A 482 11.26 25.12 -12.73
N PHE A 483 9.94 24.95 -12.87
CA PHE A 483 9.13 25.74 -13.80
C PHE A 483 9.20 27.23 -13.49
N ALA A 484 9.09 27.61 -12.22
CA ALA A 484 9.16 29.00 -11.80
C ALA A 484 10.55 29.61 -12.06
N ALA A 485 11.62 28.89 -11.76
CA ALA A 485 12.99 29.34 -12.02
C ALA A 485 13.24 29.59 -13.52
N GLN A 486 12.73 28.71 -14.40
CA GLN A 486 12.82 28.90 -15.85
C GLN A 486 12.07 30.14 -16.36
N ASN A 487 11.10 30.64 -15.59
CA ASN A 487 10.26 31.79 -15.94
C ASN A 487 10.53 33.02 -15.05
N ASN A 488 11.67 33.07 -14.36
CA ASN A 488 12.05 34.17 -13.45
C ASN A 488 11.04 34.47 -12.33
N ILE A 489 10.33 33.45 -11.85
CA ILE A 489 9.42 33.50 -10.69
C ILE A 489 10.07 32.78 -9.51
N THR A 490 9.91 33.33 -8.32
CA THR A 490 10.22 32.64 -7.05
C THR A 490 8.96 32.02 -6.47
N VAL A 491 8.99 30.72 -6.12
CA VAL A 491 7.88 30.05 -5.44
C VAL A 491 8.25 29.79 -3.99
N ARG A 492 7.37 30.18 -3.07
CA ARG A 492 7.47 29.83 -1.65
C ARG A 492 6.33 28.91 -1.23
N PHE A 493 6.64 27.98 -0.33
CA PHE A 493 5.66 27.12 0.31
C PHE A 493 5.54 27.54 1.78
N SER A 494 4.32 27.87 2.23
CA SER A 494 4.05 28.34 3.60
C SER A 494 3.08 27.42 4.33
N GLY A 495 3.05 27.47 5.66
CA GLY A 495 2.03 26.77 6.46
C GLY A 495 2.18 25.25 6.52
N MET A 496 3.37 24.68 6.29
CA MET A 496 3.55 23.22 6.37
C MET A 496 3.23 22.66 7.75
N GLN A 497 2.30 21.69 7.78
CA GLN A 497 2.01 20.91 8.97
C GLN A 497 3.19 19.98 9.37
N PRO A 498 3.30 19.53 10.64
CA PRO A 498 4.42 18.71 11.11
C PRO A 498 4.69 17.45 10.28
N ASP A 499 3.63 16.75 9.83
CA ASP A 499 3.78 15.53 9.01
C ASP A 499 4.32 15.83 7.61
N VAL A 500 3.84 16.91 6.97
CA VAL A 500 4.36 17.40 5.68
C VAL A 500 5.85 17.76 5.82
N LEU A 501 6.19 18.45 6.90
CA LEU A 501 7.58 18.83 7.20
C LEU A 501 8.48 17.62 7.44
N ASN A 502 7.96 16.57 8.10
CA ASN A 502 8.69 15.32 8.31
C ASN A 502 9.07 14.67 6.97
N VAL A 503 8.13 14.55 6.02
CA VAL A 503 8.39 13.97 4.70
C VAL A 503 9.41 14.83 3.91
N VAL A 504 9.29 16.16 3.96
CA VAL A 504 10.25 17.09 3.33
C VAL A 504 11.67 16.91 3.90
N ARG A 505 11.81 16.81 5.22
CA ARG A 505 13.11 16.60 5.89
C ARG A 505 13.71 15.23 5.59
N LEU A 506 12.90 14.18 5.57
CA LEU A 506 13.36 12.84 5.20
C LEU A 506 13.86 12.78 3.75
N ALA A 507 13.22 13.54 2.85
CA ALA A 507 13.69 13.73 1.48
C ALA A 507 14.95 14.61 1.37
N ARG A 508 15.29 15.37 2.42
CA ARG A 508 16.31 16.44 2.47
C ARG A 508 16.05 17.54 1.44
N LEU A 509 14.80 17.98 1.38
CA LEU A 509 14.37 19.09 0.53
C LEU A 509 14.20 20.39 1.31
N ASP A 510 14.52 20.42 2.59
CA ASP A 510 14.38 21.58 3.47
C ASP A 510 15.20 22.79 2.99
N GLU A 511 16.47 22.57 2.65
CA GLU A 511 17.33 23.60 2.04
C GLU A 511 16.84 23.97 0.64
N PHE A 512 16.50 22.97 -0.18
CA PHE A 512 16.03 23.16 -1.56
C PHE A 512 14.70 23.90 -1.64
N LEU A 513 13.81 23.76 -0.64
CA LEU A 513 12.53 24.44 -0.56
C LEU A 513 12.62 25.78 0.18
N SER A 514 13.83 26.20 0.56
CA SER A 514 14.09 27.45 1.30
C SER A 514 13.17 27.58 2.52
N LEU A 515 13.06 26.51 3.31
CA LEU A 515 12.40 26.55 4.60
C LEU A 515 13.20 27.50 5.50
N SER A 516 12.81 28.76 5.51
CA SER A 516 13.43 29.76 6.36
C SER A 516 13.09 29.38 7.80
N SER A 517 14.09 28.97 8.58
CA SER A 517 13.95 28.87 10.02
C SER A 517 13.53 30.24 10.56
N LYS A 518 12.32 30.34 11.10
CA LYS A 518 12.01 31.33 12.12
C LYS A 518 11.51 30.60 13.34
#